data_AF-A0A0B1P3V4-F1
#
_entry.id   AF-A0A0B1P3V4-F1
#
_cell.length_a   1.000
_cell.length_b   1.000
_cell.length_c   1.000
_cell.angle_alpha   90.00
_cell.angle_beta   90.00
_cell.angle_gamma   90.00
#
_symmetry.space_group_name_H-M   'P 1'
#
loop_
_entity.id
_entity.type
_entity.pdbx_description
1 polymer ?
#
loop_
_entity_poly.entity_id
_entity_poly.type
_entity_poly.pdbx_seq_one_letter_code
_entity_poly.pdbx_strand_id
1 'polypeptide(L)'
;MASTKCRNCGGPHRSDSRRCLARPTRSGAPTKEQLKNYRQAGEREFQALLRAKVAEESAAAADNSNSNVISSQDTDLDSNIDNSQASSVGNTMDGAIRL
;
A
#
# COMPACT_ATOMS: atom_id res chain seq x y z
N MET A 1 34.29 41.04 -2.40
CA MET A 1 35.03 39.77 -2.29
C MET A 1 34.30 38.67 -3.05
N ALA A 2 35.00 37.88 -3.86
CA ALA A 2 34.42 36.67 -4.43
C ALA A 2 34.11 35.69 -3.28
N SER A 3 32.89 35.15 -3.22
CA SER A 3 32.41 34.22 -2.17
C SER A 3 33.40 33.06 -1.94
N THR A 4 34.22 33.10 -0.90
CA THR A 4 35.10 31.97 -0.54
C THR A 4 34.30 30.77 -0.03
N LYS A 5 32.99 30.94 0.18
CA LYS A 5 32.08 29.90 0.64
C LYS A 5 31.53 29.09 -0.52
N CYS A 6 31.59 27.76 -0.39
CA CYS A 6 31.03 26.82 -1.35
C CYS A 6 29.50 26.88 -1.30
N ARG A 7 28.84 26.93 -2.46
CA ARG A 7 27.37 26.89 -2.54
C ARG A 7 26.78 25.51 -2.23
N ASN A 8 27.55 24.45 -2.46
CA ASN A 8 27.06 23.07 -2.34
C ASN A 8 27.21 22.52 -0.91
N CYS A 9 28.29 22.90 -0.19
CA CYS A 9 28.55 22.39 1.16
C CYS A 9 28.78 23.48 2.22
N GLY A 10 28.79 24.77 1.85
CA GLY A 10 29.04 25.86 2.78
C GLY A 10 30.48 25.98 3.29
N GLY A 11 31.42 25.16 2.83
CA GLY A 11 32.81 25.16 3.29
C GLY A 11 33.65 26.35 2.77
N PRO A 12 34.85 26.60 3.35
CA PRO A 12 35.72 27.74 3.02
C PRO A 12 36.54 27.49 1.74
N HIS A 13 35.88 27.08 0.67
CA HIS A 13 36.47 26.84 -0.64
C HIS A 13 35.43 27.08 -1.75
N ARG A 14 35.88 27.12 -3.02
CA ARG A 14 35.00 27.26 -4.20
C ARG A 14 34.27 25.95 -4.50
N SER A 15 33.06 26.01 -5.07
CA SER A 15 32.26 24.80 -5.38
C SER A 15 32.91 23.82 -6.35
N ASP A 16 33.76 24.30 -7.26
CA ASP A 16 34.51 23.51 -8.24
C ASP A 16 35.82 22.91 -7.67
N SER A 17 36.22 23.33 -6.46
CA SER A 17 37.42 22.82 -5.78
C SER A 17 37.34 21.31 -5.55
N ARG A 18 38.47 20.62 -5.74
CA ARG A 18 38.63 19.20 -5.38
C ARG A 18 38.44 18.94 -3.87
N ARG A 19 38.46 19.98 -3.04
CA ARG A 19 38.22 19.90 -1.58
C ARG A 19 36.73 19.81 -1.22
N CYS A 20 35.83 20.08 -2.15
CA CYS A 20 34.39 20.00 -1.92
C CYS A 20 33.92 18.54 -2.03
N LEU A 21 33.42 17.97 -0.93
CA LEU A 21 32.82 16.62 -0.94
C LEU A 21 31.51 16.58 -1.73
N ALA A 22 30.79 17.70 -1.79
CA ALA A 22 29.59 17.87 -2.61
C ALA A 22 29.92 18.25 -4.07
N ARG A 23 31.18 18.11 -4.49
CA ARG A 23 31.60 18.32 -5.88
C ARG A 23 31.14 17.12 -6.70
N PRO A 24 30.48 17.34 -7.85
CA PRO A 24 30.26 16.27 -8.82
C PRO A 24 31.59 15.59 -9.20
N THR A 25 31.62 14.26 -9.13
CA THR A 25 32.79 13.46 -9.53
C THR A 25 33.00 13.48 -11.05
N ARG A 26 31.95 13.76 -11.81
CA ARG A 26 31.98 13.89 -13.27
C ARG A 26 31.59 15.31 -13.69
N SER A 27 32.28 15.83 -14.71
CA SER A 27 31.91 17.06 -15.39
C SER A 27 30.79 16.80 -16.40
N GLY A 28 29.84 17.72 -16.52
CA GLY A 28 28.74 17.64 -17.50
C GLY A 28 27.45 17.02 -16.96
N ALA A 29 26.37 17.18 -17.74
CA ALA A 29 25.09 16.57 -17.42
C ALA A 29 25.16 15.03 -17.55
N PRO A 30 24.40 14.27 -16.75
CA PRO A 30 24.32 12.81 -16.90
C PRO A 30 23.85 12.40 -18.30
N THR A 31 24.41 11.33 -18.85
CA THR A 31 23.97 10.79 -20.15
C THR A 31 22.58 10.15 -20.05
N LYS A 32 21.87 9.98 -21.18
CA LYS A 32 20.56 9.30 -21.21
C LYS A 32 20.62 7.90 -20.60
N GLU A 33 21.70 7.17 -20.86
CA GLU A 33 21.92 5.83 -20.33
C GLU A 33 22.14 5.84 -18.81
N GLN A 34 22.93 6.80 -18.30
CA GLN A 34 23.12 6.97 -16.86
C GLN A 34 21.80 7.30 -16.15
N LEU A 35 20.98 8.18 -16.74
CA LEU A 35 19.65 8.49 -16.21
C LEU A 35 18.73 7.26 -16.19
N LYS A 36 18.84 6.37 -17.18
CA LYS A 36 18.10 5.10 -17.20
C LYS A 36 18.54 4.20 -16.05
N ASN A 37 19.85 4.05 -15.85
CA ASN A 37 20.39 3.23 -14.76
C ASN A 37 20.00 3.76 -13.38
N TYR A 38 20.03 5.08 -13.18
CA TYR A 38 19.59 5.70 -11.91
C TYR A 38 18.11 5.45 -11.63
N ARG A 39 17.25 5.55 -12.65
CA ARG A 39 15.83 5.18 -12.50
C ARG A 39 15.67 3.71 -12.17
N GLN A 40 16.36 2.84 -12.88
CA GLN A 40 16.29 1.39 -12.66
C GLN A 40 16.76 0.99 -11.26
N ALA A 41 17.78 1.64 -10.71
CA ALA A 41 18.29 1.36 -9.37
C ALA A 41 17.23 1.59 -8.27
N GLY A 42 16.34 2.57 -8.45
CA GLY A 42 15.25 2.90 -7.51
C GLY A 42 13.88 2.32 -7.89
N GLU A 43 13.77 1.62 -9.02
CA GLU A 43 12.48 1.19 -9.59
C GLU A 43 11.69 0.30 -8.61
N ARG A 44 12.38 -0.60 -7.91
CA ARG A 44 11.74 -1.51 -6.95
C ARG A 44 11.06 -0.75 -5.81
N GLU A 45 11.77 0.20 -5.23
CA GLU A 45 11.27 1.02 -4.12
C GLU A 45 10.13 1.93 -4.59
N PHE A 46 10.29 2.53 -5.77
CA PHE A 46 9.26 3.35 -6.38
C PHE A 46 7.96 2.55 -6.63
N GLN A 47 8.08 1.35 -7.19
CA GLN A 47 6.92 0.47 -7.41
C GLN A 47 6.27 0.02 -6.09
N ALA A 48 7.07 -0.25 -5.05
CA ALA A 48 6.53 -0.57 -3.73
C ALA A 48 5.73 0.60 -3.14
N LEU A 49 6.23 1.84 -3.26
CA LEU A 49 5.51 3.04 -2.84
C LEU A 49 4.20 3.23 -3.60
N LEU A 50 4.19 2.99 -4.90
CA LEU A 50 2.96 3.06 -5.71
C LEU A 50 1.93 2.03 -5.25
N ARG A 51 2.35 0.78 -5.02
CA ARG A 51 1.45 -0.26 -4.49
C ARG A 51 0.92 0.08 -3.11
N ALA A 52 1.78 0.60 -2.23
CA ALA A 52 1.37 1.03 -0.89
C ALA A 52 0.32 2.14 -0.95
N LYS A 53 0.50 3.14 -1.82
CA LYS A 53 -0.51 4.20 -2.02
C LYS A 53 -1.85 3.66 -2.52
N VAL A 54 -1.84 2.73 -3.49
CA VAL A 54 -3.07 2.11 -3.98
C VAL A 54 -3.77 1.32 -2.87
N ALA A 55 -3.01 0.58 -2.07
CA ALA A 55 -3.56 -0.16 -0.93
C ALA A 55 -4.15 0.78 0.13
N GLU A 56 -3.47 1.87 0.46
CA GLU A 56 -3.94 2.91 1.38
C GLU A 56 -5.27 3.52 0.91
N GLU A 57 -5.36 3.92 -0.36
CA GLU A 57 -6.61 4.45 -0.94
C GLU A 57 -7.74 3.42 -0.90
N SER A 58 -7.45 2.15 -1.21
CA SER A 58 -8.45 1.08 -1.15
C SER A 58 -8.94 0.78 0.27
N ALA A 59 -8.06 0.86 1.27
CA ALA A 59 -8.42 0.70 2.68
C ALA A 59 -9.28 1.88 3.15
N ALA A 60 -8.90 3.12 2.79
CA ALA A 60 -9.70 4.31 3.10
C ALA A 60 -11.10 4.28 2.44
N ALA A 61 -11.21 3.71 1.23
CA ALA A 61 -12.50 3.49 0.57
C ALA A 61 -13.34 2.40 1.24
N ALA A 62 -12.71 1.31 1.70
CA ALA A 62 -13.38 0.25 2.44
C ALA A 62 -13.93 0.74 3.80
N ASP A 63 -13.17 1.58 4.51
CA ASP A 63 -13.60 2.18 5.78
C ASP A 63 -14.79 3.13 5.60
N ASN A 64 -14.79 3.95 4.54
CA ASN A 64 -15.94 4.80 4.20
C ASN A 64 -17.18 3.98 3.80
N SER A 65 -16.98 2.82 3.15
CA SER A 65 -18.07 1.94 2.74
C SER A 65 -18.72 1.24 3.94
N ASN A 66 -17.93 0.85 4.95
CA ASN A 66 -18.41 0.18 6.15
C ASN A 66 -19.24 1.12 7.06
N SER A 67 -18.88 2.40 7.13
CA SER A 67 -19.65 3.39 7.91
C SER A 67 -21.05 3.64 7.34
N ASN A 68 -21.27 3.40 6.04
CA ASN A 68 -22.60 3.51 5.40
C ASN A 68 -23.48 2.27 5.63
N VAL A 69 -22.86 1.10 5.82
CA VAL A 69 -23.57 -0.17 6.08
C VAL A 69 -24.09 -0.22 7.53
N ILE A 70 -23.34 0.28 8.50
CA ILE A 70 -23.78 0.33 9.91
C ILE A 70 -24.96 1.30 10.09
N SER A 71 -24.97 2.43 9.37
CA SER A 71 -26.09 3.39 9.42
C SER A 71 -27.40 2.86 8.80
N SER A 72 -27.36 1.75 8.05
CA SER A 72 -28.52 1.20 7.35
C SER A 72 -29.12 -0.05 8.02
N GLN A 73 -28.56 -0.50 9.16
CA GLN A 73 -29.03 -1.70 9.88
C GLN A 73 -29.97 -1.42 11.05
N ASP A 74 -30.29 -0.16 11.34
CA ASP A 74 -31.26 0.21 12.38
C ASP A 74 -32.66 0.42 11.77
N THR A 75 -33.33 -0.65 11.32
CA THR A 75 -34.80 -0.72 11.26
C THR A 75 -35.28 -2.15 11.43
N ASP A 76 -35.84 -2.39 12.62
CA ASP A 76 -36.94 -3.29 12.98
C ASP A 76 -36.74 -4.82 12.86
N LEU A 77 -36.18 -5.39 13.93
CA LEU A 77 -36.36 -6.78 14.31
C LEU A 77 -37.72 -6.96 15.01
N ASP A 78 -38.81 -6.93 14.24
CA ASP A 78 -40.12 -7.34 14.74
C ASP A 78 -40.86 -8.14 13.67
N SER A 79 -40.94 -9.45 13.86
CA SER A 79 -42.23 -10.12 14.08
C SER A 79 -42.16 -11.64 13.82
N ASN A 80 -42.63 -12.35 14.84
CA ASN A 80 -43.43 -13.57 14.75
C ASN A 80 -42.71 -14.92 14.56
N ILE A 81 -42.14 -15.43 15.67
CA ILE A 81 -42.00 -16.88 15.88
C ILE A 81 -43.31 -17.36 16.53
N ASP A 82 -44.23 -17.87 15.72
CA ASP A 82 -45.28 -18.77 16.19
C ASP A 82 -45.72 -19.68 15.03
N ASN A 83 -45.43 -20.98 15.14
CA ASN A 83 -46.44 -22.04 15.11
C ASN A 83 -45.79 -23.44 15.02
N SER A 84 -45.63 -24.04 16.19
CA SER A 84 -45.81 -25.43 16.60
C SER A 84 -46.21 -26.53 15.58
N GLN A 85 -45.41 -27.62 15.64
CA GLN A 85 -45.81 -29.00 15.98
C GLN A 85 -46.30 -30.02 14.91
N ALA A 86 -45.42 -31.02 14.69
CA ALA A 86 -45.58 -32.48 14.52
C ALA A 86 -46.32 -33.11 13.32
N SER A 87 -45.61 -33.99 12.60
CA SER A 87 -46.06 -35.38 12.37
C SER A 87 -44.88 -36.29 11.96
N SER A 88 -44.85 -37.49 12.55
CA SER A 88 -43.81 -38.52 12.43
C SER A 88 -44.01 -39.49 11.26
N VAL A 89 -43.14 -40.50 11.18
CA VAL A 89 -43.14 -41.76 10.39
C VAL A 89 -42.22 -41.69 9.16
N GLY A 90 -41.18 -42.52 8.99
CA GLY A 90 -40.66 -43.63 9.79
C GLY A 90 -39.26 -43.99 9.28
N ASN A 91 -38.34 -44.27 10.19
CA ASN A 91 -36.96 -44.62 9.87
C ASN A 91 -36.89 -46.13 9.61
N THR A 92 -36.77 -46.54 8.35
CA THR A 92 -36.50 -47.94 8.01
C THR A 92 -35.02 -48.22 8.29
N MET A 93 -34.76 -48.98 9.35
CA MET A 93 -33.45 -49.48 9.74
C MET A 93 -33.36 -50.95 9.34
N ASP A 94 -32.51 -51.26 8.37
CA ASP A 94 -31.90 -52.58 8.14
C ASP A 94 -30.84 -52.36 7.04
N GLY A 95 -29.57 -52.69 7.12
CA GLY A 95 -28.82 -53.66 7.90
C GLY A 95 -27.65 -54.14 7.01
N ALA A 96 -26.55 -54.59 7.60
CA ALA A 96 -25.32 -55.17 6.99
C ALA A 96 -24.26 -54.14 6.52
N ILE A 97 -23.26 -53.77 7.32
CA ILE A 97 -22.08 -54.54 7.80
C ILE A 97 -21.11 -54.97 6.69
N ARG A 98 -19.99 -54.24 6.66
CA ARG A 98 -18.62 -54.55 6.24
C ARG A 98 -18.31 -56.01 5.82
N LEU A 99 -17.63 -56.12 4.67
CA LEU A 99 -16.29 -56.74 4.53
C LEU A 99 -15.58 -56.11 3.32
#